data_AF-A0A9W8AJ29-F1
#
_entry.id   AF-A0A9W8AJ29-F1
#
_cell.length_a   1.000
_cell.length_b   1.000
_cell.length_c   1.000
_cell.angle_alpha   90.00
_cell.angle_beta   90.00
_cell.angle_gamma   90.00
#
_symmetry.space_group_name_H-M   'P 1'
#
loop_
_entity.id
_entity.type
_entity.pdbx_description
1 polymer ?
#
loop_
_entity_poly.entity_id
_entity_poly.type
_entity_poly.pdbx_seq_one_letter_code
_entity_poly.pdbx_strand_id
1 'polypeptide(L)' 'VVDPWGTVVAQCSSTKAPSLALADINLQMIEQLETEMPVWKHRRWDLFPWLK' A
#
# COMPACT_ATOMS: atom_id res chain seq x y z
N VAL A 1 5.28 5.09 6.39
CA VAL A 1 4.21 5.13 5.38
C VAL A 1 4.80 4.84 4.02
N VAL A 2 4.20 3.92 3.28
CA VAL A 2 4.67 3.48 1.96
C VAL A 2 3.48 3.58 1.00
N ASP A 3 3.74 3.99 -0.25
CA ASP A 3 2.72 4.07 -1.29
C ASP A 3 2.52 2.70 -2.01
N PRO A 4 1.49 2.56 -2.87
CA PRO A 4 1.24 1.31 -3.60
C PRO A 4 2.36 0.88 -4.56
N TRP A 5 3.26 1.78 -4.94
CA TRP A 5 4.42 1.47 -5.80
C TRP A 5 5.66 1.08 -5.00
N GLY A 6 5.59 1.08 -3.67
CA GLY A 6 6.69 0.71 -2.78
C GLY A 6 7.60 1.88 -2.38
N THR A 7 7.23 3.12 -2.70
CA THR A 7 7.98 4.31 -2.29
C THR A 7 7.74 4.61 -0.82
N VAL A 8 8.81 4.83 -0.06
CA VAL A 8 8.72 5.25 1.35
C VAL A 8 8.40 6.74 1.42
N VAL A 9 7.18 7.08 1.85
CA VAL A 9 6.65 8.46 1.87
C VAL A 9 6.96 9.17 3.19
N ALA A 10 6.99 8.42 4.30
CA ALA A 10 7.38 8.94 5.59
C ALA A 10 7.96 7.82 6.46
N GLN A 11 9.00 8.11 7.22
CA GLN A 11 9.67 7.13 8.08
C GLN A 11 10.11 7.78 9.39
N CYS A 12 9.90 7.08 10.51
CA CYS A 12 10.43 7.48 11.80
C CYS A 12 11.94 7.25 11.87
N SER A 13 12.64 8.01 12.72
CA SER A 13 14.07 7.80 12.92
C SER A 13 14.35 6.45 13.59
N SER A 14 15.51 5.85 13.32
CA SER A 14 15.96 4.60 13.98
C SER A 14 16.49 4.81 15.41
N THR A 15 16.38 6.03 15.96
CA THR A 15 16.86 6.33 17.31
C THR A 15 15.84 5.91 18.38
N LYS A 16 16.30 5.78 19.64
CA LYS A 16 15.43 5.42 20.78
C LYS A 16 14.48 6.54 21.23
N ALA A 17 14.58 7.74 20.64
CA ALA A 17 13.71 8.85 20.98
C ALA A 17 12.33 8.70 20.31
N PRO A 18 11.24 9.15 20.97
CA PRO A 18 9.93 9.18 20.33
C PRO A 18 9.97 10.06 19.07
N SER A 19 9.36 9.58 18.00
CA SER A 19 9.29 10.29 16.72
C SER A 19 7.92 10.14 16.07
N LEU A 20 7.51 11.16 15.31
CA LEU A 20 6.24 11.23 14.61
C LEU A 20 6.50 11.30 13.10
N ALA A 21 5.95 10.34 12.36
CA ALA A 21 5.93 10.37 10.90
C ALA A 21 4.48 10.59 10.44
N LEU A 22 4.28 11.61 9.61
CA LEU A 22 2.97 12.00 9.08
C LEU A 22 3.04 12.01 7.55
N ALA A 23 1.98 11.57 6.90
CA ALA A 23 1.86 11.58 5.45
C ALA A 23 0.38 11.73 5.07
N ASP A 24 0.14 12.55 4.04
CA ASP A 24 -1.20 12.71 3.47
C ASP A 24 -1.48 11.61 2.46
N ILE A 25 -2.69 11.07 2.51
CA ILE A 25 -3.12 9.98 1.63
C ILE A 25 -4.24 10.50 0.73
N ASN A 26 -4.04 10.44 -0.58
CA ASN A 26 -5.08 10.74 -1.56
C ASN A 26 -5.87 9.47 -1.92
N LEU A 27 -7.09 9.36 -1.42
CA LEU A 27 -7.95 8.20 -1.65
C LEU A 27 -8.41 8.09 -3.12
N GLN A 28 -8.60 9.21 -3.83
CA GLN A 28 -9.02 9.17 -5.24
C GLN A 28 -7.96 8.52 -6.12
N MET A 29 -6.68 8.77 -5.82
CA MET A 29 -5.57 8.14 -6.52
C MET A 29 -5.57 6.61 -6.29
N ILE A 30 -5.91 6.16 -5.09
CA ILE A 30 -5.98 4.73 -4.77
C ILE A 30 -7.11 4.06 -5.56
N GLU A 31 -8.29 4.68 -5.61
CA GLU A 31 -9.44 4.18 -6.38
C GLU A 31 -9.14 4.09 -7.88
N GLN A 32 -8.44 5.09 -8.42
CA GLN A 32 -7.98 5.08 -9.82
C GLN A 32 -7.01 3.91 -10.07
N LEU A 33 -6.04 3.71 -9.19
CA LEU A 33 -5.08 2.62 -9.31
C LEU A 33 -5.74 1.24 -9.29
N GLU A 34 -6.73 1.01 -8.42
CA GLU A 34 -7.47 -0.25 -8.39
C GLU A 34 -8.30 -0.47 -9.67
N THR A 35 -8.74 0.60 -10.32
CA THR A 35 -9.48 0.54 -11.58
C THR A 35 -8.57 0.23 -12.76
N GLU A 36 -7.41 0.89 -12.84
CA GLU A 36 -6.43 0.71 -13.91
C GLU A 36 -5.68 -0.62 -13.78
N MET A 37 -5.39 -1.05 -12.55
CA MET A 37 -4.68 -2.29 -12.25
C MET A 37 -5.46 -3.12 -11.20
N PRO A 38 -6.52 -3.84 -11.60
CA PRO A 38 -7.35 -4.61 -10.69
C PRO A 38 -6.70 -5.96 -10.34
N VAL A 39 -5.51 -5.94 -9.74
CA VAL A 39 -4.71 -7.13 -9.42
C VAL A 39 -5.49 -8.14 -8.58
N TRP A 40 -6.36 -7.67 -7.68
CA TRP A 40 -7.26 -8.52 -6.89
C TRP A 40 -8.21 -9.38 -7.74
N LYS A 41 -8.67 -8.86 -8.87
CA LYS A 41 -9.53 -9.59 -9.82
C LYS A 41 -8.71 -10.53 -10.71
N HIS A 42 -7.49 -10.15 -11.06
CA HIS A 42 -6.58 -11.00 -11.86
C HIS A 42 -5.95 -12.14 -11.07
N ARG A 43 -6.00 -12.08 -9.72
CA ARG A 43 -5.43 -13.11 -8.85
C ARG A 43 -6.05 -14.48 -9.17
N ARG A 44 -5.19 -15.47 -9.42
CA ARG A 44 -5.58 -16.86 -9.74
C ARG A 44 -5.97 -17.64 -8.49
N TRP A 45 -7.17 -17.36 -7.99
CA TRP A 45 -7.78 -18.04 -6.84
C TRP A 45 -7.96 -19.54 -7.06
N ASP A 46 -8.08 -19.96 -8.31
CA ASP A 46 -8.14 -21.37 -8.71
C ASP A 46 -6.83 -22.13 -8.42
N LEU A 47 -5.68 -21.45 -8.49
CA LEU A 47 -4.37 -22.04 -8.19
C LEU A 47 -3.99 -21.93 -6.71
N PHE A 48 -4.46 -20.88 -6.04
CA PHE A 48 -4.17 -20.60 -4.63
C PHE A 48 -5.43 -20.40 -3.79
N PRO A 49 -6.31 -21.42 -3.71
CA PRO A 49 -7.61 -21.28 -3.04
C PRO A 49 -7.51 -21.06 -1.52
N TRP A 50 -6.41 -21.47 -0.89
CA TRP A 50 -6.19 -21.37 0.56
C TRP A 50 -5.76 -19.97 1.03
N LEU A 51 -5.48 -19.03 0.11
CA LEU A 51 -5.10 -17.64 0.46
C LEU A 51 -6.29 -16.68 0.51
N LYS A 52 -7.51 -17.23 0.60
CA LYS A 52 -8.76 -16.49 0.65
C LYS A 52 -9.32 -16.50 2.07
#